data_AF-A0A5N4AST8-F1
#
_entry.id   AF-A0A5N4AST8-F1
#
_cell.length_a   1.000
_cell.length_b   1.000
_cell.length_c   1.000
_cell.angle_alpha   90.00
_cell.angle_beta   90.00
_cell.angle_gamma   90.00
#
_symmetry.space_group_name_H-M   'P 1'
#
loop_
_entity.id
_entity.type
_entity.pdbx_description
1 polymer ?
#
loop_
_entity_poly.entity_id
_entity_poly.type
_entity_poly.pdbx_seq_one_letter_code
_entity_poly.pdbx_strand_id
1 'polypeptide(L)'
;MEFKIKPVPNNLDPVQWIKNAIIQLIHKAVEALSPHDMVGFSFCSKDFKNGEGWLRFKPVKEVAIDDVWNTITSIYQSNSSGLSTETFCFRVTSVRLPSGLGRSRKYNNYKEECRARRGIVLIKNSDNLCLPRAIVVAMAYVDHDVDYHKIRTNRGKIQDQKAMNLLEETKITIADCGAGIPELQRFQNHLSGYKLTVYLYGRKGRDVMFEGDSAGKHLNLMYHEGHYNVITSLTAAFACIYYCQECHVPYNNKTDHRCGGTCAACQQSPACSKGEEVCINCKECKRAFRGQRCFDNHKIHNICTQISRCENCFAIYRNARKHTCEEVFCKTCNNYVERDHLCYMPTDKGTPKMVDTVFVFYDLETMQEEKLEDGSLLHQPNLCVFVQCCDTCINEEKLYFCQKCGFRQKILTDDVISTFMGHILNLRKRFKHVIVLAHNGGGFDHQFILNYILTQTDLTPELIMRGTKLVSMFLNNVRFLDSLNYFSMALSKLPKVFDLTELKKGYFPHLFNTSGNQNYIGPMPPIEAFDPDNLKFNEREALLAWHAGKVTENYVFDFRKEFIDYCISDVDILAQSYPSNDLNGQLPINILKHSGVLVDRDTSHNHKGVCIKRYDCLELHVGQCILILYLT
;
A
#
# COMPACT_ATOMS: atom_id res chain seq x y z
N MET A 1 -11.35 9.25 12.21
CA MET A 1 -11.52 10.63 11.67
C MET A 1 -11.33 11.61 12.80
N GLU A 2 -10.87 12.83 12.52
CA GLU A 2 -10.59 13.86 13.52
C GLU A 2 -11.24 15.17 13.09
N PHE A 3 -12.05 15.76 13.98
CA PHE A 3 -12.93 16.88 13.65
C PHE A 3 -12.63 18.08 14.55
N LYS A 4 -12.69 19.28 13.95
CA LYS A 4 -12.64 20.57 14.65
C LYS A 4 -14.03 21.19 14.67
N ILE A 5 -14.42 21.73 15.82
CA ILE A 5 -15.68 22.46 15.99
C ILE A 5 -15.45 23.91 15.56
N LYS A 6 -16.38 24.50 14.80
CA LYS A 6 -16.31 25.92 14.44
C LYS A 6 -16.43 26.82 15.69
N PRO A 7 -15.79 28.01 15.70
CA PRO A 7 -15.94 28.97 16.78
C PRO A 7 -17.42 29.31 17.01
N VAL A 8 -17.80 29.49 18.28
CA VAL A 8 -19.18 29.76 18.66
C VAL A 8 -19.61 31.14 18.15
N PRO A 9 -20.72 31.26 17.40
CA PRO A 9 -21.26 32.57 17.01
C PRO A 9 -21.69 33.39 18.23
N ASN A 10 -21.42 34.70 18.23
CA ASN A 10 -21.61 35.63 19.37
C ASN A 10 -23.02 35.67 20.00
N ASN A 11 -24.04 35.06 19.38
CA ASN A 11 -25.44 35.09 19.80
C ASN A 11 -26.00 33.71 20.20
N LEU A 12 -25.17 32.66 20.34
CA LEU A 12 -25.60 31.30 20.66
C LEU A 12 -24.94 30.79 21.94
N ASP A 13 -25.68 30.00 22.73
CA ASP A 13 -25.13 29.31 23.90
C ASP A 13 -24.00 28.37 23.46
N PRO A 14 -22.75 28.57 23.95
CA PRO A 14 -21.62 27.70 23.64
C PRO A 14 -21.91 26.23 23.91
N VAL A 15 -22.59 25.91 25.02
CA VAL A 15 -22.83 24.52 25.43
C VAL A 15 -23.77 23.83 24.45
N GLN A 16 -24.89 24.48 24.10
CA GLN A 16 -25.83 23.96 23.11
C GLN A 16 -25.25 23.89 21.69
N TRP A 17 -24.40 24.85 21.29
CA TRP A 17 -23.69 24.82 20.00
C TRP A 17 -22.78 23.58 19.89
N ILE A 18 -21.98 23.34 20.92
CA ILE A 18 -21.05 22.20 20.97
C ILE A 18 -21.81 20.87 21.08
N LYS A 19 -22.92 20.81 21.84
CA LYS A 19 -23.78 19.62 21.90
C LYS A 19 -24.35 19.28 20.51
N ASN A 20 -24.87 20.27 19.79
CA ASN A 20 -25.39 20.09 18.43
C ASN A 20 -24.32 19.63 17.44
N ALA A 21 -23.10 20.19 17.52
CA ALA A 21 -21.97 19.76 16.69
C ALA A 21 -21.60 18.29 16.95
N ILE A 22 -21.52 17.87 18.22
CA ILE A 22 -21.21 16.47 18.59
C ILE A 22 -22.32 15.52 18.15
N ILE A 23 -23.59 15.91 18.24
CA ILE A 23 -24.73 15.14 17.71
C ILE A 23 -24.54 14.87 16.21
N GLN A 24 -24.28 15.91 15.42
CA GLN A 24 -24.04 15.77 13.97
C GLN A 24 -22.81 14.90 13.66
N LEU A 25 -21.73 15.03 14.43
CA LEU A 25 -20.52 14.21 14.28
C LEU A 25 -20.77 12.73 14.59
N ILE A 26 -21.56 12.41 15.62
CA ILE A 26 -21.94 11.03 15.95
C ILE A 26 -22.81 10.45 14.81
N HIS A 27 -23.84 11.18 14.37
CA HIS A 27 -24.69 10.74 13.25
C HIS A 27 -23.86 10.45 11.98
N LYS A 28 -23.02 11.39 11.54
CA LYS A 28 -22.18 11.23 10.34
C LYS A 28 -21.14 10.11 10.49
N ALA A 29 -20.62 9.87 11.69
CA ALA A 29 -19.69 8.77 11.93
C ALA A 29 -20.36 7.39 11.93
N VAL A 30 -21.66 7.31 12.24
CA VAL A 30 -22.46 6.08 12.32
C VAL A 30 -23.19 5.77 11.00
N GLU A 31 -23.53 6.78 10.19
CA GLU A 31 -24.29 6.67 8.94
C GLU A 31 -23.80 5.58 7.97
N ALA A 32 -22.48 5.37 7.90
CA ALA A 32 -21.84 4.39 7.01
C ALA A 32 -21.41 3.08 7.71
N LEU A 33 -22.03 2.73 8.83
CA LEU A 33 -21.69 1.58 9.68
C LEU A 33 -22.89 0.66 9.96
N SER A 34 -22.63 -0.64 10.11
CA SER A 34 -23.60 -1.65 10.53
C SER A 34 -23.98 -1.47 12.01
N PRO A 35 -25.22 -1.82 12.45
CA PRO A 35 -25.61 -1.84 13.86
C PRO A 35 -24.70 -2.68 14.79
N HIS A 36 -23.89 -3.58 14.22
CA HIS A 36 -22.93 -4.43 14.92
C HIS A 36 -21.47 -3.95 14.81
N ASP A 37 -21.17 -2.93 14.00
CA ASP A 37 -19.83 -2.34 13.96
C ASP A 37 -19.52 -1.68 15.30
N MET A 38 -18.24 -1.68 15.68
CA MET A 38 -17.81 -1.12 16.96
C MET A 38 -17.34 0.31 16.77
N VAL A 39 -17.86 1.25 17.55
CA VAL A 39 -17.45 2.66 17.54
C VAL A 39 -16.90 3.04 18.91
N GLY A 40 -15.70 3.60 18.91
CA GLY A 40 -15.05 4.22 20.05
C GLY A 40 -14.87 5.72 19.82
N PHE A 41 -15.09 6.51 20.86
CA PHE A 41 -14.91 7.96 20.83
C PHE A 41 -13.74 8.35 21.73
N SER A 42 -12.88 9.21 21.23
CA SER A 42 -11.72 9.74 21.95
C SER A 42 -11.68 11.24 21.76
N PHE A 43 -11.33 11.98 22.80
CA PHE A 43 -11.36 13.44 22.79
C PHE A 43 -10.20 13.99 23.61
N CYS A 44 -9.51 14.96 23.02
CA CYS A 44 -8.37 15.62 23.64
C CYS A 44 -8.43 17.12 23.41
N SER A 45 -7.84 17.87 24.34
CA SER A 45 -7.58 19.29 24.22
C SER A 45 -6.22 19.57 24.86
N LYS A 46 -5.54 20.62 24.38
CA LYS A 46 -4.32 21.14 25.03
C LYS A 46 -4.57 21.59 26.48
N ASP A 47 -5.82 21.86 26.82
CA ASP A 47 -6.24 22.42 28.11
C ASP A 47 -6.63 21.33 29.15
N PHE A 48 -6.54 20.04 28.78
CA PHE A 48 -6.83 18.92 29.69
C PHE A 48 -5.60 18.53 30.51
N LYS A 49 -5.65 18.74 31.82
CA LYS A 49 -4.52 18.43 32.74
C LYS A 49 -4.30 16.93 32.97
N ASN A 50 -5.34 16.12 32.76
CA ASN A 50 -5.35 14.68 33.07
C ASN A 50 -5.23 13.77 31.84
N GLY A 51 -4.87 14.32 30.66
CA GLY A 51 -4.72 13.57 29.41
C GLY A 51 -5.99 13.44 28.57
N GLU A 52 -5.94 12.57 27.56
CA GLU A 52 -7.04 12.31 26.64
C GLU A 52 -8.18 11.50 27.30
N GLY A 53 -9.42 11.88 27.02
CA GLY A 53 -10.61 11.14 27.45
C GLY A 53 -11.05 10.14 26.38
N TRP A 54 -11.49 8.95 26.80
CA TRP A 54 -11.96 7.93 25.88
C TRP A 54 -13.24 7.23 26.38
N LEU A 55 -14.08 6.87 25.42
CA LEU A 55 -15.18 5.95 25.56
C LEU A 55 -14.77 4.61 24.96
N ARG A 56 -15.01 3.53 25.71
CA ARG A 56 -14.79 2.17 25.22
C ARG A 56 -15.62 1.92 23.96
N PHE A 57 -15.07 1.12 23.05
CA PHE A 57 -15.79 0.66 21.87
C PHE A 57 -17.12 0.01 22.27
N LYS A 58 -18.23 0.50 21.71
CA LYS A 58 -19.57 -0.09 21.81
C LYS A 58 -20.10 -0.46 20.42
N PRO A 59 -20.97 -1.47 20.28
CA PRO A 59 -21.74 -1.67 19.05
C PRO A 59 -22.53 -0.41 18.68
N VAL A 60 -22.64 -0.09 17.39
CA VAL A 60 -23.41 1.07 16.88
C VAL A 60 -24.82 1.15 17.49
N LYS A 61 -25.53 0.03 17.60
CA LYS A 61 -26.88 -0.06 18.19
C LYS A 61 -26.96 0.32 19.69
N GLU A 62 -25.82 0.36 20.38
CA GLU A 62 -25.68 0.66 21.82
C GLU A 62 -25.02 2.03 22.08
N VAL A 63 -24.78 2.82 21.02
CA VAL A 63 -24.27 4.20 21.14
C VAL A 63 -25.42 5.15 21.46
N ALA A 64 -25.62 5.43 22.76
CA ALA A 64 -26.45 6.54 23.20
C ALA A 64 -25.68 7.86 23.10
N ILE A 65 -26.28 8.88 22.47
CA ILE A 65 -25.69 10.22 22.33
C ILE A 65 -25.43 10.86 23.71
N ASP A 66 -26.36 10.70 24.66
CA ASP A 66 -26.22 11.28 25.99
C ASP A 66 -25.11 10.63 26.82
N ASP A 67 -24.76 9.35 26.61
CA ASP A 67 -23.57 8.74 27.24
C ASP A 67 -22.28 9.48 26.82
N VAL A 68 -22.17 9.79 25.52
CA VAL A 68 -21.01 10.50 24.96
C VAL A 68 -20.95 11.91 25.53
N TRP A 69 -22.08 12.60 25.56
CA TRP A 69 -22.20 13.97 26.09
C TRP A 69 -21.92 14.06 27.60
N ASN A 70 -22.45 13.13 28.40
CA ASN A 70 -22.25 13.09 29.84
C ASN A 70 -20.78 12.83 30.21
N THR A 71 -20.08 11.99 29.43
CA THR A 71 -18.65 11.71 29.63
C THR A 71 -17.78 12.94 29.32
N ILE A 72 -18.10 13.67 28.23
CA ILE A 72 -17.45 14.94 27.89
C ILE A 72 -17.71 15.98 28.99
N THR A 73 -18.95 16.08 29.47
CA THR A 73 -19.36 17.01 30.55
C THR A 73 -18.64 16.69 31.88
N SER A 74 -18.50 15.41 32.24
CA SER A 74 -17.78 14.99 33.45
C SER A 74 -16.30 15.38 33.40
N ILE A 75 -15.63 15.15 32.27
CA ILE A 75 -14.22 15.51 32.08
C ILE A 75 -14.05 17.03 31.99
N TYR A 76 -15.04 17.75 31.45
CA TYR A 76 -15.08 19.21 31.51
C TYR A 76 -15.18 19.74 32.94
N GLN A 77 -16.11 19.24 33.76
CA GLN A 77 -16.24 19.62 35.17
C GLN A 77 -14.98 19.32 36.00
N SER A 78 -14.18 18.34 35.58
CA SER A 78 -12.90 18.01 36.24
C SER A 78 -11.71 18.90 35.86
N ASN A 79 -11.83 19.72 34.80
CA ASN A 79 -10.78 20.64 34.36
C ASN A 79 -11.17 22.10 34.67
N SER A 80 -10.32 22.81 35.42
CA SER A 80 -10.61 24.19 35.87
C SER A 80 -10.40 25.29 34.82
N SER A 81 -10.04 24.93 33.59
CA SER A 81 -9.89 25.81 32.43
C SER A 81 -11.03 25.55 31.44
N GLY A 82 -11.75 26.62 31.06
CA GLY A 82 -12.93 26.55 30.19
C GLY A 82 -12.64 25.98 28.79
N LEU A 83 -13.69 25.58 28.08
CA LEU A 83 -13.54 24.84 26.82
C LEU A 83 -13.15 25.78 25.66
N SER A 84 -11.88 25.74 25.23
CA SER A 84 -11.49 26.33 23.95
C SER A 84 -11.92 25.42 22.80
N THR A 85 -12.76 25.94 21.90
CA THR A 85 -13.19 25.26 20.68
C THR A 85 -12.06 25.13 19.66
N GLU A 86 -11.01 25.93 19.76
CA GLU A 86 -9.84 25.89 18.87
C GLU A 86 -8.87 24.74 19.17
N THR A 87 -8.83 24.28 20.43
CA THR A 87 -7.92 23.23 20.91
C THR A 87 -8.59 21.86 21.06
N PHE A 88 -9.92 21.81 21.06
CA PHE A 88 -10.69 20.57 21.21
C PHE A 88 -10.71 19.74 19.93
N CYS A 89 -10.18 18.52 20.01
CA CYS A 89 -10.19 17.53 18.95
C CYS A 89 -11.13 16.37 19.31
N PHE A 90 -12.14 16.12 18.48
CA PHE A 90 -13.00 14.95 18.59
C PHE A 90 -12.57 13.89 17.57
N ARG A 91 -12.14 12.72 18.06
CA ARG A 91 -11.64 11.61 17.24
C ARG A 91 -12.57 10.41 17.37
N VAL A 92 -13.17 10.03 16.24
CA VAL A 92 -13.99 8.82 16.13
C VAL A 92 -13.17 7.70 15.49
N THR A 93 -13.16 6.54 16.14
CA THR A 93 -12.55 5.31 15.66
C THR A 93 -13.64 4.27 15.47
N SER A 94 -13.89 3.87 14.23
CA SER A 94 -14.82 2.81 13.89
C SER A 94 -14.08 1.56 13.43
N VAL A 95 -14.54 0.40 13.90
CA VAL A 95 -14.06 -0.92 13.52
C VAL A 95 -15.25 -1.64 12.90
N ARG A 96 -15.24 -1.76 11.57
CA ARG A 96 -16.24 -2.53 10.83
C ARG A 96 -16.12 -4.00 11.20
N LEU A 97 -17.13 -4.57 11.83
CA LEU A 97 -17.13 -5.98 12.18
C LEU A 97 -17.56 -6.81 10.96
N PRO A 98 -16.74 -7.78 10.53
CA PRO A 98 -17.04 -8.60 9.36
C PRO A 98 -18.36 -9.37 9.57
N SER A 99 -19.36 -9.00 8.78
CA SER A 99 -20.75 -9.48 8.83
C SER A 99 -21.16 -9.92 7.42
N GLY A 100 -21.79 -11.10 7.30
CA GLY A 100 -21.97 -11.78 6.02
C GLY A 100 -23.11 -11.23 5.15
N LEU A 101 -22.84 -10.29 4.24
CA LEU A 101 -23.83 -9.71 3.32
C LEU A 101 -23.56 -9.98 1.83
N GLY A 102 -24.63 -10.08 1.05
CA GLY A 102 -24.57 -10.43 -0.38
C GLY A 102 -24.29 -9.27 -1.34
N ARG A 103 -23.14 -9.33 -2.03
CA ARG A 103 -22.78 -8.71 -3.34
C ARG A 103 -23.19 -7.26 -3.67
N SER A 104 -22.17 -6.43 -3.94
CA SER A 104 -22.18 -5.43 -5.03
C SER A 104 -21.21 -5.81 -6.19
N ARG A 105 -21.03 -4.94 -7.21
CA ARG A 105 -20.49 -5.29 -8.55
C ARG A 105 -19.52 -4.26 -9.18
N LYS A 106 -18.75 -4.73 -10.19
CA LYS A 106 -17.50 -4.19 -10.80
C LYS A 106 -16.25 -4.59 -9.98
N TYR A 107 -15.02 -4.21 -10.33
CA TYR A 107 -14.29 -4.65 -11.55
C TYR A 107 -12.87 -5.17 -11.19
N ASN A 108 -12.18 -5.92 -12.07
CA ASN A 108 -11.01 -6.76 -11.71
C ASN A 108 -11.28 -7.58 -10.44
N ASN A 109 -12.46 -8.21 -10.38
CA ASN A 109 -13.13 -8.55 -9.14
C ASN A 109 -12.42 -9.70 -8.40
N TYR A 110 -12.46 -9.71 -7.05
CA TYR A 110 -12.09 -10.84 -6.18
C TYR A 110 -12.49 -12.21 -6.74
N LYS A 111 -13.67 -12.31 -7.35
CA LYS A 111 -14.20 -13.54 -7.97
C LYS A 111 -13.42 -14.02 -9.20
N GLU A 112 -12.74 -13.13 -9.93
CA GLU A 112 -11.88 -13.48 -11.07
C GLU A 112 -10.53 -14.01 -10.59
N GLU A 113 -9.94 -13.38 -9.58
CA GLU A 113 -8.72 -13.86 -8.91
C GLU A 113 -8.95 -15.24 -8.26
N CYS A 114 -10.07 -15.43 -7.56
CA CYS A 114 -10.46 -16.73 -7.00
C CYS A 114 -10.78 -17.79 -8.07
N ARG A 115 -11.21 -17.42 -9.29
CA ARG A 115 -11.39 -18.36 -10.40
C ARG A 115 -10.05 -18.76 -11.04
N ALA A 116 -9.10 -17.85 -11.11
CA ALA A 116 -7.77 -18.10 -11.65
C ALA A 116 -6.90 -18.95 -10.69
N ARG A 117 -7.04 -18.74 -9.37
CA ARG A 117 -6.26 -19.48 -8.36
C ARG A 117 -6.86 -20.85 -8.06
N ARG A 118 -6.20 -21.91 -8.55
CA ARG A 118 -6.57 -23.32 -8.35
C ARG A 118 -6.77 -23.74 -6.87
N GLY A 119 -6.17 -23.01 -5.92
CA GLY A 119 -6.28 -23.27 -4.47
C GLY A 119 -7.51 -22.67 -3.77
N ILE A 120 -8.41 -21.97 -4.49
CA ILE A 120 -9.61 -21.36 -3.90
C ILE A 120 -10.87 -21.98 -4.52
N VAL A 121 -11.89 -22.20 -3.69
CA VAL A 121 -13.22 -22.67 -4.08
C VAL A 121 -14.24 -21.57 -3.83
N LEU A 122 -14.80 -21.06 -4.93
CA LEU A 122 -15.87 -20.07 -4.90
C LEU A 122 -17.19 -20.74 -4.46
N ILE A 123 -17.67 -20.41 -3.27
CA ILE A 123 -19.04 -20.73 -2.84
C ILE A 123 -20.01 -19.83 -3.63
N LYS A 124 -21.09 -20.43 -4.15
CA LYS A 124 -22.13 -19.73 -4.92
C LYS A 124 -23.44 -19.75 -4.15
N ASN A 125 -23.83 -18.60 -3.63
CA ASN A 125 -25.05 -18.36 -2.86
C ASN A 125 -25.75 -17.09 -3.36
N SER A 126 -27.04 -16.99 -3.03
CA SER A 126 -27.88 -15.79 -3.13
C SER A 126 -28.57 -15.47 -1.79
N ASP A 127 -28.21 -16.21 -0.74
CA ASP A 127 -28.72 -16.13 0.63
C ASP A 127 -27.55 -15.92 1.61
N ASN A 128 -27.82 -15.85 2.91
CA ASN A 128 -26.80 -15.61 3.93
C ASN A 128 -26.01 -16.86 4.36
N LEU A 129 -26.20 -18.01 3.71
CA LEU A 129 -25.64 -19.31 4.11
C LEU A 129 -24.24 -19.59 3.53
N CYS A 130 -23.47 -18.55 3.17
CA CYS A 130 -22.12 -18.73 2.63
C CYS A 130 -21.17 -19.40 3.63
N LEU A 131 -21.22 -19.03 4.91
CA LEU A 131 -20.36 -19.61 5.95
C LEU A 131 -20.59 -21.12 6.17
N PRO A 132 -21.80 -21.61 6.49
CA PRO A 132 -22.01 -23.06 6.72
C PRO A 132 -21.74 -23.88 5.46
N ARG A 133 -22.08 -23.37 4.26
CA ARG A 133 -21.69 -24.02 2.99
C ARG A 133 -20.17 -24.09 2.81
N ALA A 134 -19.43 -23.04 3.18
CA ALA A 134 -17.98 -23.03 3.12
C ALA A 134 -17.37 -24.05 4.11
N ILE A 135 -17.88 -24.13 5.34
CA ILE A 135 -17.46 -25.12 6.34
C ILE A 135 -17.66 -26.54 5.82
N VAL A 136 -18.85 -26.87 5.30
CA VAL A 136 -19.18 -28.19 4.73
C VAL A 136 -18.25 -28.57 3.57
N VAL A 137 -17.96 -27.62 2.66
CA VAL A 137 -17.04 -27.86 1.53
C VAL A 137 -15.59 -28.01 2.00
N ALA A 138 -15.19 -27.32 3.08
CA ALA A 138 -13.87 -27.46 3.69
C ALA A 138 -13.70 -28.83 4.36
N MET A 139 -14.68 -29.28 5.15
CA MET A 139 -14.70 -30.61 5.77
C MET A 139 -14.62 -31.71 4.71
N ALA A 140 -15.50 -31.69 3.71
CA ALA A 140 -15.51 -32.67 2.63
C ALA A 140 -14.18 -32.76 1.85
N TYR A 141 -13.43 -31.66 1.74
CA TYR A 141 -12.10 -31.66 1.15
C TYR A 141 -11.03 -32.30 2.06
N VAL A 142 -11.06 -31.92 3.35
CA VAL A 142 -10.11 -32.30 4.40
C VAL A 142 -10.30 -33.74 4.90
N ASP A 143 -11.49 -34.30 4.72
CA ASP A 143 -11.83 -35.69 5.02
C ASP A 143 -11.72 -36.61 3.80
N HIS A 144 -11.42 -36.05 2.62
CA HIS A 144 -11.39 -36.77 1.34
C HIS A 144 -12.72 -37.50 1.04
N ASP A 145 -13.85 -36.82 1.30
CA ASP A 145 -15.20 -37.32 1.05
C ASP A 145 -15.34 -37.73 -0.44
N VAL A 146 -15.80 -38.96 -0.69
CA VAL A 146 -16.03 -39.49 -2.04
C VAL A 146 -16.99 -38.62 -2.87
N ASP A 147 -17.91 -37.91 -2.20
CA ASP A 147 -18.85 -36.99 -2.82
C ASP A 147 -18.37 -35.53 -2.85
N TYR A 148 -17.09 -35.25 -2.51
CA TYR A 148 -16.51 -33.90 -2.53
C TYR A 148 -16.82 -33.13 -3.82
N HIS A 149 -16.74 -33.76 -4.99
CA HIS A 149 -17.06 -33.10 -6.27
C HIS A 149 -18.53 -32.69 -6.37
N LYS A 150 -19.47 -33.50 -5.85
CA LYS A 150 -20.90 -33.16 -5.81
C LYS A 150 -21.17 -32.05 -4.80
N ILE A 151 -20.56 -32.14 -3.61
CA ILE A 151 -20.67 -31.15 -2.53
C ILE A 151 -20.10 -29.80 -2.98
N ARG A 152 -18.90 -29.77 -3.58
CA ARG A 152 -18.26 -28.57 -4.14
C ARG A 152 -19.11 -27.88 -5.20
N THR A 153 -19.74 -28.65 -6.08
CA THR A 153 -20.55 -28.11 -7.20
C THR A 153 -22.02 -27.90 -6.84
N ASN A 154 -22.42 -28.24 -5.61
CA ASN A 154 -23.80 -28.33 -5.14
C ASN A 154 -24.72 -29.17 -6.07
N ARG A 155 -24.17 -30.23 -6.67
CA ARG A 155 -24.93 -31.12 -7.56
C ARG A 155 -25.97 -31.89 -6.75
N GLY A 156 -27.24 -31.69 -7.07
CA GLY A 156 -28.36 -32.30 -6.34
C GLY A 156 -28.66 -31.64 -4.98
N LYS A 157 -28.28 -30.37 -4.77
CA LYS A 157 -28.49 -29.63 -3.51
C LYS A 157 -27.79 -30.22 -2.26
N ILE A 158 -26.82 -31.12 -2.45
CA ILE A 158 -26.12 -31.81 -1.35
C ILE A 158 -25.34 -30.83 -0.46
N GLN A 159 -24.82 -29.73 -1.03
CA GLN A 159 -24.15 -28.68 -0.23
C GLN A 159 -25.16 -27.96 0.67
N ASP A 160 -26.35 -27.68 0.15
CA ASP A 160 -27.42 -27.03 0.90
C ASP A 160 -27.94 -27.92 2.03
N GLN A 161 -28.19 -29.20 1.73
CA GLN A 161 -28.68 -30.15 2.73
C GLN A 161 -27.66 -30.35 3.86
N LYS A 162 -26.38 -30.61 3.53
CA LYS A 162 -25.33 -30.73 4.55
C LYS A 162 -25.16 -29.42 5.35
N ALA A 163 -25.33 -28.26 4.73
CA ALA A 163 -25.26 -26.97 5.43
C ALA A 163 -26.46 -26.70 6.35
N MET A 164 -27.67 -27.12 5.96
CA MET A 164 -28.87 -27.03 6.82
C MET A 164 -28.77 -28.00 8.00
N ASN A 165 -28.37 -29.25 7.77
CA ASN A 165 -28.14 -30.23 8.84
C ASN A 165 -27.14 -29.69 9.88
N LEU A 166 -26.04 -29.07 9.44
CA LEU A 166 -25.06 -28.44 10.34
C LEU A 166 -25.67 -27.30 11.17
N LEU A 167 -26.62 -26.53 10.63
CA LEU A 167 -27.33 -25.47 11.37
C LEU A 167 -28.32 -26.05 12.39
N GLU A 168 -29.00 -27.15 12.05
CA GLU A 168 -29.90 -27.87 12.96
C GLU A 168 -29.11 -28.52 14.12
N GLU A 169 -27.99 -29.19 13.83
CA GLU A 169 -27.09 -29.82 14.80
C GLU A 169 -26.46 -28.80 15.76
N THR A 170 -26.02 -27.65 15.24
CA THR A 170 -25.42 -26.57 16.04
C THR A 170 -26.44 -25.66 16.74
N LYS A 171 -27.72 -25.71 16.32
CA LYS A 171 -28.80 -24.80 16.74
C LYS A 171 -28.46 -23.32 16.52
N ILE A 172 -27.68 -23.01 15.48
CA ILE A 172 -27.29 -21.64 15.13
C ILE A 172 -28.30 -21.05 14.13
N THR A 173 -29.01 -20.00 14.54
CA THR A 173 -29.78 -19.15 13.63
C THR A 173 -28.87 -18.08 13.02
N ILE A 174 -28.75 -18.06 11.70
CA ILE A 174 -28.06 -16.98 10.96
C ILE A 174 -29.07 -15.85 10.71
N ALA A 175 -28.72 -14.63 11.11
CA ALA A 175 -29.57 -13.46 10.95
C ALA A 175 -29.51 -12.87 9.52
N ASP A 176 -30.36 -11.87 9.24
CA ASP A 176 -30.39 -11.18 7.95
C ASP A 176 -29.10 -10.39 7.64
N CYS A 177 -28.28 -10.10 8.66
CA CYS A 177 -26.92 -9.56 8.52
C CYS A 177 -25.82 -10.62 8.31
N GLY A 178 -26.22 -11.90 8.20
CA GLY A 178 -25.33 -13.04 8.01
C GLY A 178 -24.60 -13.51 9.26
N ALA A 179 -23.48 -14.19 9.03
CA ALA A 179 -22.66 -14.80 10.08
C ALA A 179 -21.28 -14.14 10.18
N GLY A 180 -20.86 -13.82 11.40
CA GLY A 180 -19.59 -13.18 11.73
C GLY A 180 -18.80 -13.98 12.78
N ILE A 181 -18.00 -13.27 13.58
CA ILE A 181 -17.14 -13.85 14.63
C ILE A 181 -17.93 -14.66 15.69
N PRO A 182 -19.10 -14.21 16.19
CA PRO A 182 -19.86 -14.98 17.18
C PRO A 182 -20.32 -16.35 16.65
N GLU A 183 -20.75 -16.42 15.39
CA GLU A 183 -21.16 -17.66 14.74
C GLU A 183 -19.95 -18.56 14.49
N LEU A 184 -18.82 -18.00 14.03
CA LEU A 184 -17.56 -18.72 13.86
C LEU A 184 -17.09 -19.41 15.16
N GLN A 185 -17.19 -18.73 16.30
CA GLN A 185 -16.87 -19.32 17.60
C GLN A 185 -17.82 -20.48 17.95
N ARG A 186 -19.13 -20.33 17.68
CA ARG A 186 -20.12 -21.39 17.93
C ARG A 186 -19.88 -22.61 17.04
N PHE A 187 -19.59 -22.41 15.75
CA PHE A 187 -19.19 -23.49 14.85
C PHE A 187 -17.90 -24.17 15.33
N GLN A 188 -16.87 -23.41 15.73
CA GLN A 188 -15.63 -23.96 16.25
C GLN A 188 -15.85 -24.83 17.51
N ASN A 189 -16.71 -24.38 18.43
CA ASN A 189 -17.02 -25.13 19.65
C ASN A 189 -17.74 -26.48 19.37
N HIS A 190 -18.47 -26.58 18.25
CA HIS A 190 -19.15 -27.80 17.83
C HIS A 190 -18.25 -28.73 16.99
N LEU A 191 -17.36 -28.17 16.16
CA LEU A 191 -16.48 -28.89 15.25
C LEU A 191 -15.26 -29.50 15.96
N SER A 192 -15.51 -30.38 16.94
CA SER A 192 -14.45 -31.11 17.64
C SER A 192 -13.57 -31.91 16.66
N GLY A 193 -12.25 -31.75 16.76
CA GLY A 193 -11.28 -32.36 15.82
C GLY A 193 -10.96 -31.53 14.56
N TYR A 194 -11.54 -30.33 14.42
CA TYR A 194 -11.20 -29.36 13.37
C TYR A 194 -10.73 -28.03 13.95
N LYS A 195 -9.85 -27.35 13.22
CA LYS A 195 -9.37 -26.00 13.52
C LYS A 195 -9.79 -25.04 12.41
N LEU A 196 -10.76 -24.19 12.66
CA LEU A 196 -11.28 -23.22 11.71
C LEU A 196 -10.37 -21.98 11.67
N THR A 197 -9.91 -21.62 10.47
CA THR A 197 -9.06 -20.43 10.26
C THR A 197 -9.61 -19.60 9.11
N VAL A 198 -9.93 -18.34 9.37
CA VAL A 198 -10.51 -17.40 8.40
C VAL A 198 -9.49 -16.31 8.07
N TYR A 199 -9.08 -16.24 6.81
CA TYR A 199 -8.13 -15.25 6.31
C TYR A 199 -8.85 -14.08 5.64
N LEU A 200 -8.36 -12.85 5.86
CA LEU A 200 -8.80 -11.69 5.10
C LEU A 200 -8.12 -11.63 3.73
N TYR A 201 -8.89 -11.27 2.71
CA TYR A 201 -8.38 -11.01 1.37
C TYR A 201 -7.43 -9.78 1.33
N GLY A 202 -6.62 -9.67 0.28
CA GLY A 202 -5.70 -8.55 0.04
C GLY A 202 -4.32 -8.68 0.69
N ARG A 203 -4.18 -9.35 1.84
CA ARG A 203 -2.93 -9.38 2.64
C ARG A 203 -2.06 -10.65 2.50
N LYS A 204 -2.30 -11.47 1.47
CA LYS A 204 -1.62 -12.78 1.26
C LYS A 204 -1.61 -13.70 2.50
N GLY A 205 -2.71 -13.71 3.27
CA GLY A 205 -2.88 -14.60 4.41
C GLY A 205 -2.26 -14.13 5.74
N ARG A 206 -1.58 -12.98 5.78
CA ARG A 206 -1.01 -12.45 7.03
C ARG A 206 -2.07 -12.02 8.04
N ASP A 207 -3.20 -11.54 7.54
CA ASP A 207 -4.30 -11.04 8.34
C ASP A 207 -5.32 -12.17 8.53
N VAL A 208 -5.35 -12.73 9.74
CA VAL A 208 -6.32 -13.73 10.17
C VAL A 208 -7.44 -13.03 10.94
N MET A 209 -8.67 -13.24 10.48
CA MET A 209 -9.89 -12.71 11.09
C MET A 209 -10.34 -13.55 12.28
N PHE A 210 -10.16 -14.86 12.20
CA PHE A 210 -10.57 -15.82 13.22
C PHE A 210 -9.68 -17.06 13.15
N GLU A 211 -9.24 -17.55 14.29
CA GLU A 211 -8.56 -18.83 14.44
C GLU A 211 -9.11 -19.54 15.68
N GLY A 212 -9.57 -20.78 15.50
CA GLY A 212 -10.11 -21.56 16.60
C GLY A 212 -9.05 -22.18 17.51
N ASP A 213 -9.35 -22.24 18.81
CA ASP A 213 -8.45 -22.80 19.84
C ASP A 213 -8.33 -24.33 19.82
N SER A 214 -9.17 -25.03 19.05
CA SER A 214 -9.19 -26.50 19.02
C SER A 214 -8.04 -27.08 18.19
N ALA A 215 -7.36 -28.10 18.71
CA ALA A 215 -6.43 -28.91 17.95
C ALA A 215 -7.21 -29.83 16.98
N GLY A 216 -6.81 -29.87 15.71
CA GLY A 216 -7.56 -30.61 14.70
C GLY A 216 -7.08 -30.37 13.26
N LYS A 217 -7.81 -30.93 12.29
CA LYS A 217 -7.54 -30.68 10.87
C LYS A 217 -7.93 -29.24 10.50
N HIS A 218 -7.08 -28.52 9.77
CA HIS A 218 -7.31 -27.11 9.45
C HIS A 218 -8.39 -26.90 8.36
N LEU A 219 -9.49 -26.24 8.73
CA LEU A 219 -10.53 -25.76 7.82
C LEU A 219 -10.22 -24.29 7.45
N ASN A 220 -9.59 -24.09 6.29
CA ASN A 220 -9.10 -22.77 5.87
C ASN A 220 -10.16 -22.06 5.00
N LEU A 221 -10.62 -20.89 5.43
CA LEU A 221 -11.60 -20.07 4.71
C LEU A 221 -11.01 -18.70 4.31
N MET A 222 -11.52 -18.12 3.23
CA MET A 222 -11.21 -16.75 2.77
C MET A 222 -12.45 -15.87 2.92
N TYR A 223 -12.32 -14.73 3.59
CA TYR A 223 -13.37 -13.73 3.72
C TYR A 223 -13.08 -12.48 2.87
N HIS A 224 -14.09 -12.00 2.16
CA HIS A 224 -14.08 -10.72 1.44
C HIS A 224 -15.50 -10.17 1.35
N GLU A 225 -15.70 -8.90 1.75
CA GLU A 225 -16.97 -8.16 1.59
C GLU A 225 -18.24 -8.98 1.90
N GLY A 226 -18.31 -9.55 3.10
CA GLY A 226 -19.48 -10.32 3.54
C GLY A 226 -19.60 -11.73 2.98
N HIS A 227 -18.61 -12.23 2.23
CA HIS A 227 -18.68 -13.54 1.58
C HIS A 227 -17.51 -14.47 1.93
N TYR A 228 -17.85 -15.71 2.32
CA TYR A 228 -16.90 -16.77 2.65
C TYR A 228 -16.66 -17.74 1.48
N ASN A 229 -15.40 -18.02 1.20
CA ASN A 229 -14.92 -19.03 0.25
C ASN A 229 -13.99 -20.04 0.95
N VAL A 230 -13.74 -21.20 0.33
CA VAL A 230 -12.85 -22.24 0.90
C VAL A 230 -11.47 -22.16 0.28
N ILE A 231 -10.43 -22.30 1.11
CA ILE A 231 -9.04 -22.45 0.68
C ILE A 231 -8.67 -23.94 0.75
N THR A 232 -8.41 -24.55 -0.39
CA THR A 232 -7.94 -25.95 -0.49
C THR A 232 -6.41 -26.07 -0.48
N SER A 233 -5.71 -24.97 -0.75
CA SER A 233 -4.24 -24.88 -0.67
C SER A 233 -3.83 -23.44 -0.39
N LEU A 234 -3.20 -23.20 0.76
CA LEU A 234 -2.74 -21.87 1.18
C LEU A 234 -1.66 -21.32 0.23
N THR A 235 -0.73 -22.17 -0.21
CA THR A 235 0.33 -21.80 -1.17
C THR A 235 -0.24 -21.37 -2.53
N ALA A 236 -1.22 -22.10 -3.06
CA ALA A 236 -1.89 -21.74 -4.32
C ALA A 236 -2.89 -20.57 -4.15
N ALA A 237 -3.48 -20.37 -2.97
CA ALA A 237 -4.39 -19.26 -2.68
C ALA A 237 -3.66 -17.92 -2.48
N PHE A 238 -2.48 -17.93 -1.87
CA PHE A 238 -1.67 -16.72 -1.61
C PHE A 238 -0.51 -16.50 -2.60
N ALA A 239 -0.34 -17.41 -3.56
CA ALA A 239 0.72 -17.40 -4.56
C ALA A 239 2.12 -17.30 -3.92
N CYS A 240 2.43 -18.28 -3.06
CA CYS A 240 3.72 -18.44 -2.39
C CYS A 240 4.20 -19.90 -2.45
N ILE A 241 5.50 -20.14 -2.28
CA ILE A 241 6.08 -21.49 -2.38
C ILE A 241 5.79 -22.30 -1.12
N TYR A 242 5.95 -21.68 0.06
CA TYR A 242 5.65 -22.27 1.36
C TYR A 242 4.84 -21.30 2.24
N TYR A 243 4.25 -21.82 3.31
CA TYR A 243 3.42 -21.07 4.26
C TYR A 243 3.45 -21.74 5.64
N CYS A 244 3.68 -21.01 6.74
CA CYS A 244 3.55 -21.57 8.11
C CYS A 244 2.18 -21.21 8.67
N GLN A 245 1.34 -22.22 8.93
CA GLN A 245 0.01 -22.05 9.52
C GLN A 245 0.07 -21.56 10.98
N GLU A 246 1.13 -21.90 11.73
CA GLU A 246 1.30 -21.45 13.13
C GLU A 246 1.75 -19.98 13.27
N CYS A 247 2.23 -19.37 12.18
CA CYS A 247 2.75 -18.00 12.20
C CYS A 247 2.09 -17.10 11.13
N HIS A 248 1.13 -17.64 10.37
CA HIS A 248 0.41 -17.00 9.26
C HIS A 248 1.31 -16.20 8.29
N VAL A 249 2.47 -16.76 7.95
CA VAL A 249 3.42 -16.11 7.04
C VAL A 249 3.78 -16.98 5.82
N PRO A 250 3.69 -16.42 4.60
CA PRO A 250 4.24 -17.02 3.39
C PRO A 250 5.76 -16.86 3.35
N TYR A 251 6.47 -17.84 2.80
CA TYR A 251 7.92 -17.79 2.62
C TYR A 251 8.39 -18.55 1.36
N ASN A 252 9.59 -18.22 0.87
CA ASN A 252 10.09 -18.70 -0.43
C ASN A 252 11.07 -19.86 -0.30
N ASN A 253 11.97 -19.86 0.69
CA ASN A 253 12.89 -20.97 0.97
C ASN A 253 12.67 -21.56 2.36
N LYS A 254 12.89 -22.88 2.51
CA LYS A 254 12.73 -23.63 3.78
C LYS A 254 13.58 -23.09 4.95
N THR A 255 14.56 -22.23 4.68
CA THR A 255 15.43 -21.58 5.66
C THR A 255 14.89 -20.25 6.19
N ASP A 256 14.01 -19.58 5.44
CA ASP A 256 13.65 -18.18 5.67
C ASP A 256 12.66 -18.05 6.82
N HIS A 257 11.92 -19.11 7.11
CA HIS A 257 10.93 -19.17 8.17
C HIS A 257 11.13 -20.42 9.05
N ARG A 258 11.06 -20.21 10.37
CA ARG A 258 11.14 -21.27 11.38
C ARG A 258 10.20 -20.92 12.55
N CYS A 259 9.03 -21.55 12.57
CA CYS A 259 7.99 -21.31 13.57
C CYS A 259 8.55 -21.60 15.00
N GLY A 260 8.26 -20.76 15.99
CA GLY A 260 8.82 -20.86 17.35
C GLY A 260 10.29 -20.41 17.52
N GLY A 261 10.91 -19.82 16.49
CA GLY A 261 12.27 -19.27 16.53
C GLY A 261 13.38 -20.32 16.52
N THR A 262 14.62 -19.87 16.37
CA THR A 262 15.82 -20.73 16.33
C THR A 262 16.65 -20.56 17.61
N CYS A 263 17.07 -21.67 18.22
CA CYS A 263 17.94 -21.63 19.39
C CYS A 263 19.35 -21.11 19.01
N ALA A 264 19.79 -19.98 19.57
CA ALA A 264 21.11 -19.41 19.27
C ALA A 264 22.30 -20.35 19.59
N ALA A 265 22.11 -21.31 20.50
CA ALA A 265 23.12 -22.31 20.85
C ALA A 265 23.16 -23.47 19.82
N CYS A 266 22.13 -24.32 19.79
CA CYS A 266 22.09 -25.54 18.95
C CYS A 266 21.44 -25.37 17.56
N GLN A 267 21.07 -24.15 17.16
CA GLN A 267 20.46 -23.78 15.86
C GLN A 267 19.26 -24.62 15.39
N GLN A 268 18.60 -25.34 16.31
CA GLN A 268 17.35 -26.03 16.06
C GLN A 268 16.13 -25.17 16.41
N SER A 269 14.99 -25.59 15.87
CA SER A 269 13.67 -25.03 16.11
C SER A 269 12.71 -26.13 16.60
N PRO A 270 11.77 -25.84 17.53
CA PRO A 270 11.58 -24.55 18.21
C PRO A 270 12.76 -24.20 19.13
N ALA A 271 12.87 -22.92 19.53
CA ALA A 271 13.98 -22.48 20.38
C ALA A 271 13.99 -23.21 21.73
N CYS A 272 15.17 -23.67 22.19
CA CYS A 272 15.28 -24.36 23.48
C CYS A 272 14.86 -23.43 24.64
N SER A 273 14.04 -23.98 25.53
CA SER A 273 13.52 -23.34 26.73
C SER A 273 14.61 -22.61 27.52
N LYS A 274 14.30 -21.43 28.04
CA LYS A 274 15.23 -20.66 28.89
C LYS A 274 15.31 -21.16 30.34
N GLY A 275 14.42 -22.07 30.75
CA GLY A 275 14.24 -22.52 32.14
C GLY A 275 14.99 -23.80 32.54
N GLU A 276 15.82 -24.39 31.66
CA GLU A 276 16.75 -25.44 32.10
C GLU A 276 17.98 -24.77 32.73
N GLU A 277 18.05 -24.74 34.06
CA GLU A 277 19.12 -24.05 34.83
C GLU A 277 20.52 -24.64 34.60
N VAL A 278 20.61 -25.86 34.08
CA VAL A 278 21.88 -26.55 33.83
C VAL A 278 22.51 -26.03 32.53
N CYS A 279 23.52 -25.18 32.66
CA CYS A 279 24.34 -24.71 31.54
C CYS A 279 25.49 -25.71 31.25
N ILE A 280 25.46 -26.35 30.09
CA ILE A 280 26.46 -27.36 29.69
C ILE A 280 27.48 -26.75 28.74
N ASN A 281 28.76 -26.77 29.13
CA ASN A 281 29.87 -26.27 28.31
C ASN A 281 30.49 -27.39 27.48
N CYS A 282 30.59 -27.20 26.16
CA CYS A 282 31.25 -28.15 25.27
C CYS A 282 32.77 -27.94 25.24
N LYS A 283 33.54 -29.00 25.51
CA LYS A 283 35.02 -28.96 25.55
C LYS A 283 35.66 -28.73 24.17
N GLU A 284 34.97 -29.14 23.09
CA GLU A 284 35.43 -29.01 21.71
C GLU A 284 35.21 -27.58 21.18
N CYS A 285 33.96 -27.13 21.06
CA CYS A 285 33.63 -25.82 20.49
C CYS A 285 33.67 -24.66 21.49
N LYS A 286 33.93 -24.92 22.78
CA LYS A 286 34.02 -23.93 23.88
C LYS A 286 32.74 -23.10 24.11
N ARG A 287 31.61 -23.55 23.57
CA ARG A 287 30.29 -22.89 23.69
C ARG A 287 29.45 -23.49 24.81
N ALA A 288 28.54 -22.67 25.33
CA ALA A 288 27.58 -23.00 26.37
C ALA A 288 26.21 -23.36 25.77
N PHE A 289 25.56 -24.39 26.31
CA PHE A 289 24.28 -24.94 25.84
C PHE A 289 23.28 -25.03 26.99
N ARG A 290 21.99 -24.87 26.68
CA ARG A 290 20.90 -24.84 27.67
C ARG A 290 20.37 -26.25 27.91
N GLY A 291 20.94 -26.93 28.90
CA GLY A 291 20.61 -28.30 29.26
C GLY A 291 20.97 -29.35 28.22
N GLN A 292 20.68 -30.60 28.56
CA GLN A 292 21.16 -31.79 27.84
C GLN A 292 20.63 -31.85 26.40
N ARG A 293 19.34 -31.57 26.19
CA ARG A 293 18.73 -31.59 24.85
C ARG A 293 19.34 -30.55 23.91
N CYS A 294 19.76 -29.40 24.42
CA CYS A 294 20.47 -28.39 23.62
C CYS A 294 21.90 -28.84 23.30
N PHE A 295 22.56 -29.55 24.23
CA PHE A 295 23.86 -30.15 24.02
C PHE A 295 23.80 -31.28 22.98
N ASP A 296 22.87 -32.23 23.06
CA ASP A 296 22.83 -33.34 22.11
C ASP A 296 22.52 -32.86 20.70
N ASN A 297 21.58 -31.92 20.55
CA ASN A 297 21.26 -31.30 19.26
C ASN A 297 22.46 -30.61 18.59
N HIS A 298 23.38 -29.98 19.34
CA HIS A 298 24.55 -29.34 18.72
C HIS A 298 25.61 -30.34 18.22
N LYS A 299 25.65 -31.55 18.79
CA LYS A 299 26.48 -32.65 18.31
C LYS A 299 25.83 -33.38 17.13
N ILE A 300 24.58 -33.81 17.27
CA ILE A 300 23.82 -34.55 16.24
C ILE A 300 23.79 -33.78 14.91
N HIS A 301 23.57 -32.46 14.94
CA HIS A 301 23.50 -31.63 13.74
C HIS A 301 24.85 -31.04 13.31
N ASN A 302 25.99 -31.59 13.79
CA ASN A 302 27.35 -31.17 13.42
C ASN A 302 27.63 -29.67 13.60
N ILE A 303 27.02 -29.03 14.61
CA ILE A 303 27.21 -27.60 14.88
C ILE A 303 28.47 -27.36 15.70
N CYS A 304 28.91 -28.35 16.48
CA CYS A 304 30.17 -28.33 17.23
C CYS A 304 31.37 -28.03 16.31
N THR A 305 31.46 -28.70 15.17
CA THR A 305 32.55 -28.53 14.19
C THR A 305 32.42 -27.25 13.35
N GLN A 306 31.22 -26.67 13.25
CA GLN A 306 30.96 -25.49 12.44
C GLN A 306 31.11 -24.16 13.18
N ILE A 307 30.92 -24.13 14.50
CA ILE A 307 30.83 -22.88 15.27
C ILE A 307 31.51 -23.03 16.63
N SER A 308 32.63 -22.34 16.79
CA SER A 308 33.41 -22.30 18.04
C SER A 308 33.36 -20.92 18.72
N ARG A 309 33.77 -20.88 19.99
CA ARG A 309 34.02 -19.66 20.76
C ARG A 309 35.53 -19.48 20.94
N CYS A 310 36.03 -18.26 20.72
CA CYS A 310 37.42 -17.92 21.00
C CYS A 310 37.66 -17.79 22.51
N GLU A 311 38.78 -18.29 23.02
CA GLU A 311 39.11 -18.20 24.45
C GLU A 311 39.66 -16.81 24.84
N ASN A 312 40.31 -16.09 23.90
CA ASN A 312 40.89 -14.77 24.16
C ASN A 312 39.86 -13.64 24.11
N CYS A 313 39.08 -13.55 23.03
CA CYS A 313 38.14 -12.45 22.80
C CYS A 313 36.67 -12.81 23.06
N PHE A 314 36.40 -14.05 23.50
CA PHE A 314 35.07 -14.64 23.77
C PHE A 314 34.04 -14.62 22.63
N ALA A 315 34.42 -14.16 21.44
CA ALA A 315 33.56 -14.11 20.26
C ALA A 315 33.17 -15.52 19.78
N ILE A 316 31.92 -15.65 19.31
CA ILE A 316 31.42 -16.85 18.64
C ILE A 316 31.58 -16.65 17.13
N TYR A 317 32.30 -17.55 16.46
CA TYR A 317 32.60 -17.47 15.03
C TYR A 317 32.30 -18.79 14.32
N ARG A 318 32.17 -18.75 12.99
CA ARG A 318 32.03 -19.97 12.17
C ARG A 318 33.39 -20.46 11.73
N ASN A 319 33.70 -21.73 11.97
CA ASN A 319 35.01 -22.35 11.69
C ASN A 319 35.33 -22.42 10.19
N ALA A 320 34.33 -22.27 9.32
CA ALA A 320 34.50 -22.08 7.88
C ALA A 320 35.17 -20.73 7.49
N ARG A 321 35.44 -19.85 8.46
CA ARG A 321 36.16 -18.58 8.27
C ARG A 321 37.31 -18.51 9.28
N LYS A 322 38.47 -17.99 8.83
CA LYS A 322 39.58 -17.67 9.74
C LYS A 322 39.11 -16.60 10.72
N HIS A 323 39.35 -16.83 12.01
CA HIS A 323 39.06 -15.86 13.07
C HIS A 323 40.37 -15.21 13.53
N THR A 324 40.47 -13.90 13.34
CA THR A 324 41.44 -13.04 14.00
C THR A 324 40.76 -12.42 15.22
N CYS A 325 41.47 -12.27 16.33
CA CYS A 325 40.96 -11.44 17.44
C CYS A 325 40.92 -9.97 17.00
N GLU A 326 40.09 -9.17 17.68
CA GLU A 326 39.94 -7.71 17.48
C GLU A 326 39.36 -7.26 16.11
N GLU A 327 39.34 -8.15 15.11
CA GLU A 327 38.57 -7.95 13.87
C GLU A 327 37.08 -8.31 14.05
N VAL A 328 36.21 -7.47 13.48
CA VAL A 328 34.76 -7.69 13.33
C VAL A 328 34.37 -7.61 11.84
N PHE A 329 33.40 -8.40 11.42
CA PHE A 329 32.90 -8.34 10.04
C PHE A 329 31.89 -7.21 9.87
N CYS A 330 32.27 -6.14 9.18
CA CYS A 330 31.36 -5.05 8.84
C CYS A 330 30.47 -5.47 7.66
N LYS A 331 29.16 -5.56 7.91
CA LYS A 331 28.17 -5.87 6.85
C LYS A 331 28.13 -4.83 5.74
N THR A 332 28.37 -3.56 6.06
CA THR A 332 28.29 -2.43 5.12
C THR A 332 29.51 -2.36 4.22
N CYS A 333 30.71 -2.53 4.78
CA CYS A 333 31.97 -2.58 4.01
C CYS A 333 32.23 -3.98 3.40
N ASN A 334 31.43 -4.99 3.78
CA ASN A 334 31.54 -6.39 3.38
C ASN A 334 32.93 -7.01 3.63
N ASN A 335 33.63 -6.56 4.68
CA ASN A 335 34.99 -6.97 5.00
C ASN A 335 35.21 -7.09 6.52
N TYR A 336 36.29 -7.78 6.92
CA TYR A 336 36.81 -7.72 8.28
C TYR A 336 37.55 -6.40 8.51
N VAL A 337 37.28 -5.78 9.66
CA VAL A 337 37.79 -4.47 10.06
C VAL A 337 38.00 -4.48 11.58
N GLU A 338 38.81 -3.56 12.11
CA GLU A 338 39.00 -3.41 13.56
C GLU A 338 37.67 -3.04 14.26
N ARG A 339 37.55 -3.36 15.57
CA ARG A 339 36.34 -3.09 16.37
C ARG A 339 35.85 -1.63 16.30
N ASP A 340 36.78 -0.68 16.31
CA ASP A 340 36.49 0.75 16.32
C ASP A 340 36.43 1.37 14.90
N HIS A 341 36.29 0.52 13.87
CA HIS A 341 36.25 0.95 12.48
C HIS A 341 35.10 1.92 12.18
N LEU A 342 35.49 3.11 11.71
CA LEU A 342 34.57 4.11 11.16
C LEU A 342 34.07 3.66 9.78
N CYS A 343 32.98 2.91 9.80
CA CYS A 343 32.27 2.40 8.63
C CYS A 343 31.83 3.53 7.68
N TYR A 344 32.38 3.55 6.48
CA TYR A 344 31.86 4.34 5.36
C TYR A 344 30.96 3.49 4.46
N MET A 345 29.97 4.12 3.83
CA MET A 345 29.09 3.45 2.87
C MET A 345 29.82 3.33 1.53
N PRO A 346 30.17 2.12 1.05
CA PRO A 346 30.89 1.97 -0.20
C PRO A 346 29.99 2.33 -1.39
N THR A 347 30.58 2.85 -2.46
CA THR A 347 29.86 3.05 -3.73
C THR A 347 29.42 1.70 -4.28
N ASP A 348 28.11 1.54 -4.50
CA ASP A 348 27.54 0.31 -5.03
C ASP A 348 27.90 0.14 -6.51
N LYS A 349 28.88 -0.73 -6.77
CA LYS A 349 29.38 -1.10 -8.09
C LYS A 349 28.47 -2.07 -8.86
N GLY A 350 27.38 -2.54 -8.27
CA GLY A 350 26.44 -3.45 -8.93
C GLY A 350 25.73 -2.78 -10.10
N THR A 351 25.76 -3.39 -11.29
CA THR A 351 24.88 -3.02 -12.41
C THR A 351 23.56 -3.79 -12.27
N PRO A 352 22.42 -3.10 -12.17
CA PRO A 352 21.14 -3.77 -12.02
C PRO A 352 20.67 -4.41 -13.32
N LYS A 353 20.04 -5.56 -13.16
CA LYS A 353 19.41 -6.29 -14.25
C LYS A 353 18.03 -5.69 -14.52
N MET A 354 17.90 -4.96 -15.62
CA MET A 354 16.63 -4.38 -16.09
C MET A 354 15.66 -5.42 -16.67
N VAL A 355 16.02 -6.71 -16.63
CA VAL A 355 15.27 -7.83 -17.20
C VAL A 355 13.79 -7.78 -16.82
N ASP A 356 12.95 -7.76 -17.85
CA ASP A 356 11.49 -7.73 -17.75
C ASP A 356 10.92 -6.50 -17.02
N THR A 357 11.56 -5.36 -17.26
CA THR A 357 11.09 -4.04 -16.84
C THR A 357 10.49 -3.27 -18.02
N VAL A 358 9.39 -2.56 -17.77
CA VAL A 358 8.83 -1.55 -18.68
C VAL A 358 8.71 -0.21 -17.97
N PHE A 359 9.10 0.86 -18.67
CA PHE A 359 8.97 2.26 -18.28
C PHE A 359 7.81 2.87 -19.06
N VAL A 360 7.07 3.76 -18.40
CA VAL A 360 5.99 4.57 -18.97
C VAL A 360 6.21 6.00 -18.51
N PHE A 361 6.60 6.87 -19.43
CA PHE A 361 6.66 8.31 -19.24
C PHE A 361 5.32 8.88 -19.66
N TYR A 362 4.73 9.74 -18.84
CA TYR A 362 3.44 10.35 -19.16
C TYR A 362 3.34 11.76 -18.59
N ASP A 363 2.39 12.50 -19.14
CA ASP A 363 2.02 13.84 -18.74
C ASP A 363 0.48 13.97 -18.84
N LEU A 364 -0.11 14.85 -18.02
CA LEU A 364 -1.54 15.12 -17.98
C LEU A 364 -1.82 16.61 -18.13
N GLU A 365 -2.49 16.98 -19.21
CA GLU A 365 -3.09 18.31 -19.32
C GLU A 365 -4.51 18.31 -18.75
N THR A 366 -4.90 19.46 -18.19
CA THR A 366 -6.14 19.61 -17.43
C THR A 366 -6.91 20.88 -17.83
N MET A 367 -8.24 20.79 -17.83
CA MET A 367 -9.14 21.95 -17.88
C MET A 367 -9.46 22.42 -16.46
N GLN A 368 -9.86 23.69 -16.32
CA GLN A 368 -10.14 24.36 -15.04
C GLN A 368 -11.50 25.10 -15.09
N GLU A 369 -12.53 24.47 -15.65
CA GLU A 369 -13.84 25.11 -15.88
C GLU A 369 -14.78 25.07 -14.66
N GLU A 370 -14.64 24.07 -13.79
CA GLU A 370 -15.49 23.88 -12.62
C GLU A 370 -14.93 24.63 -11.39
N LYS A 371 -15.77 25.39 -10.70
CA LYS A 371 -15.44 26.10 -9.46
C LYS A 371 -15.92 25.33 -8.24
N LEU A 372 -15.01 25.12 -7.28
CA LEU A 372 -15.31 24.53 -5.98
C LEU A 372 -15.93 25.56 -5.02
N GLU A 373 -16.55 25.08 -3.94
CA GLU A 373 -17.24 25.91 -2.93
C GLU A 373 -16.33 26.94 -2.25
N ASP A 374 -15.01 26.68 -2.20
CA ASP A 374 -14.00 27.58 -1.65
C ASP A 374 -13.50 28.64 -2.65
N GLY A 375 -14.02 28.63 -3.89
CA GLY A 375 -13.65 29.54 -4.97
C GLY A 375 -12.44 29.08 -5.80
N SER A 376 -11.81 27.96 -5.48
CA SER A 376 -10.74 27.38 -6.29
C SER A 376 -11.28 26.70 -7.56
N LEU A 377 -10.41 26.48 -8.55
CA LEU A 377 -10.75 25.79 -9.79
C LEU A 377 -10.38 24.31 -9.70
N LEU A 378 -11.31 23.44 -10.08
CA LEU A 378 -11.09 22.01 -10.13
C LEU A 378 -10.38 21.63 -11.43
N HIS A 379 -9.18 21.08 -11.31
CA HIS A 379 -8.46 20.49 -12.44
C HIS A 379 -9.11 19.18 -12.89
N GLN A 380 -9.46 19.10 -14.18
CA GLN A 380 -10.05 17.91 -14.81
C GLN A 380 -9.17 17.44 -15.98
N PRO A 381 -8.49 16.28 -15.90
CA PRO A 381 -7.63 15.77 -16.98
C PRO A 381 -8.39 15.50 -18.28
N ASN A 382 -8.01 16.18 -19.36
CA ASN A 382 -8.62 16.05 -20.69
C ASN A 382 -7.68 15.56 -21.79
N LEU A 383 -6.37 15.48 -21.50
CA LEU A 383 -5.40 14.82 -22.37
C LEU A 383 -4.38 14.06 -21.52
N CYS A 384 -4.04 12.84 -21.94
CA CYS A 384 -2.82 12.16 -21.52
C CYS A 384 -2.04 11.70 -22.74
N VAL A 385 -0.80 12.15 -22.85
CA VAL A 385 0.18 11.52 -23.73
C VAL A 385 1.07 10.62 -22.87
N PHE A 386 1.42 9.44 -23.39
CA PHE A 386 2.43 8.61 -22.74
C PHE A 386 3.29 7.85 -23.74
N VAL A 387 4.57 7.73 -23.39
CA VAL A 387 5.61 7.00 -24.12
C VAL A 387 6.07 5.84 -23.26
N GLN A 388 6.15 4.63 -23.83
CA GLN A 388 6.52 3.41 -23.12
C GLN A 388 7.68 2.65 -23.79
N CYS A 389 8.69 2.30 -23.01
CA CYS A 389 9.84 1.52 -23.46
C CYS A 389 10.15 0.39 -22.49
N CYS A 390 10.69 -0.72 -22.99
CA CYS A 390 11.07 -1.86 -22.16
C CYS A 390 12.57 -2.14 -22.23
N ASP A 391 13.01 -3.05 -21.38
CA ASP A 391 14.37 -3.59 -21.31
C ASP A 391 15.03 -3.91 -22.66
N THR A 392 14.26 -4.24 -23.71
CA THR A 392 14.79 -4.50 -25.05
C THR A 392 14.82 -3.27 -25.99
N CYS A 393 14.01 -2.23 -25.77
CA CYS A 393 13.85 -1.10 -26.70
C CYS A 393 14.07 0.30 -26.07
N ILE A 394 14.52 0.37 -24.82
CA ILE A 394 14.81 1.63 -24.14
C ILE A 394 15.87 2.48 -24.86
N ASN A 395 16.83 1.83 -25.52
CA ASN A 395 17.91 2.48 -26.28
C ASN A 395 17.55 2.73 -27.76
N GLU A 396 16.31 2.47 -28.18
CA GLU A 396 15.85 2.72 -29.55
C GLU A 396 15.07 4.05 -29.60
N GLU A 397 15.71 5.08 -30.17
CA GLU A 397 15.16 6.44 -30.26
C GLU A 397 13.96 6.54 -31.20
N LYS A 398 14.00 5.84 -32.35
CA LYS A 398 13.03 5.99 -33.46
C LYS A 398 12.11 4.78 -33.64
N LEU A 399 11.75 4.12 -32.54
CA LEU A 399 10.88 2.94 -32.57
C LEU A 399 9.39 3.32 -32.46
N TYR A 400 8.60 3.02 -33.50
CA TYR A 400 7.14 3.19 -33.46
C TYR A 400 6.41 2.09 -32.67
N PHE A 401 6.86 0.83 -32.80
CA PHE A 401 6.23 -0.34 -32.18
C PHE A 401 7.27 -1.37 -31.75
N CYS A 402 7.23 -1.78 -30.49
CA CYS A 402 8.02 -2.88 -29.94
C CYS A 402 7.17 -4.16 -29.84
N GLN A 403 7.72 -5.30 -30.26
CA GLN A 403 7.04 -6.59 -30.10
C GLN A 403 6.77 -6.95 -28.62
N LYS A 404 7.61 -6.48 -27.69
CA LYS A 404 7.51 -6.80 -26.25
C LYS A 404 6.52 -5.89 -25.50
N CYS A 405 6.62 -4.56 -25.61
CA CYS A 405 5.71 -3.64 -24.91
C CYS A 405 4.53 -3.12 -25.76
N GLY A 406 4.62 -3.13 -27.09
CA GLY A 406 3.62 -2.59 -28.03
C GLY A 406 4.01 -1.23 -28.60
N PHE A 407 3.02 -0.43 -29.01
CA PHE A 407 3.22 0.94 -29.51
C PHE A 407 4.03 1.81 -28.54
N ARG A 408 4.97 2.59 -29.08
CA ARG A 408 5.87 3.44 -28.27
C ARG A 408 5.11 4.61 -27.64
N GLN A 409 4.30 5.32 -28.42
CA GLN A 409 3.52 6.48 -27.97
C GLN A 409 2.02 6.20 -28.07
N LYS A 410 1.25 6.73 -27.13
CA LYS A 410 -0.22 6.75 -27.14
C LYS A 410 -0.73 8.11 -26.66
N ILE A 411 -1.89 8.50 -27.19
CA ILE A 411 -2.57 9.76 -26.93
C ILE A 411 -4.00 9.39 -26.50
N LEU A 412 -4.46 9.92 -25.37
CA LEU A 412 -5.78 9.68 -24.80
C LEU A 412 -6.51 11.01 -24.59
N THR A 413 -7.67 11.19 -25.22
CA THR A 413 -8.55 12.37 -25.09
C THR A 413 -9.82 12.10 -24.30
N ASP A 414 -10.18 10.82 -24.11
CA ASP A 414 -11.47 10.39 -23.58
C ASP A 414 -11.24 9.36 -22.45
N ASP A 415 -12.01 9.47 -21.36
CA ASP A 415 -11.87 8.66 -20.14
C ASP A 415 -10.40 8.53 -19.65
N VAL A 416 -9.65 9.64 -19.78
CA VAL A 416 -8.18 9.73 -19.74
C VAL A 416 -7.55 8.85 -18.64
N ILE A 417 -7.89 9.11 -17.37
CA ILE A 417 -7.32 8.40 -16.22
C ILE A 417 -7.72 6.91 -16.20
N SER A 418 -8.97 6.59 -16.55
CA SER A 418 -9.49 5.22 -16.55
C SER A 418 -8.80 4.36 -17.61
N THR A 419 -8.68 4.90 -18.83
CA THR A 419 -8.01 4.25 -19.96
C THR A 419 -6.51 4.08 -19.71
N PHE A 420 -5.84 5.11 -19.17
CA PHE A 420 -4.43 5.03 -18.77
C PHE A 420 -4.21 3.95 -17.70
N MET A 421 -5.01 3.96 -16.63
CA MET A 421 -4.89 2.96 -15.56
C MET A 421 -5.25 1.54 -16.03
N GLY A 422 -6.18 1.39 -16.96
CA GLY A 422 -6.44 0.11 -17.64
C GLY A 422 -5.21 -0.42 -18.38
N HIS A 423 -4.46 0.45 -19.05
CA HIS A 423 -3.20 0.12 -19.72
C HIS A 423 -2.09 -0.25 -18.72
N ILE A 424 -1.89 0.54 -17.64
CA ILE A 424 -0.92 0.22 -16.57
C ILE A 424 -1.23 -1.12 -15.89
N LEU A 425 -2.51 -1.40 -15.60
CA LEU A 425 -2.95 -2.66 -14.99
C LEU A 425 -2.83 -3.87 -15.96
N ASN A 426 -2.73 -3.65 -17.27
CA ASN A 426 -2.38 -4.68 -18.25
C ASN A 426 -0.86 -4.94 -18.25
N LEU A 427 -0.04 -3.89 -18.32
CA LEU A 427 1.43 -4.01 -18.20
C LEU A 427 1.83 -4.73 -16.90
N ARG A 428 1.15 -4.43 -15.79
CA ARG A 428 1.30 -5.10 -14.48
C ARG A 428 1.17 -6.63 -14.54
N LYS A 429 0.39 -7.17 -15.48
CA LYS A 429 0.21 -8.62 -15.69
C LYS A 429 1.27 -9.24 -16.60
N ARG A 430 1.95 -8.42 -17.41
CA ARG A 430 2.88 -8.83 -18.47
C ARG A 430 4.36 -8.72 -18.09
N PHE A 431 4.70 -7.77 -17.21
CA PHE A 431 6.08 -7.44 -16.83
C PHE A 431 6.32 -7.65 -15.34
N LYS A 432 7.49 -8.20 -14.99
CA LYS A 432 7.97 -8.32 -13.61
C LYS A 432 8.05 -6.97 -12.90
N HIS A 433 8.42 -5.91 -13.62
CA HIS A 433 8.53 -4.54 -13.09
C HIS A 433 7.90 -3.52 -14.06
N VAL A 434 7.03 -2.65 -13.53
CA VAL A 434 6.43 -1.52 -14.27
C VAL A 434 6.79 -0.25 -13.54
N ILE A 435 7.39 0.71 -14.25
CA ILE A 435 7.81 2.00 -13.70
C ILE A 435 7.10 3.09 -14.48
N VAL A 436 6.42 3.98 -13.76
CA VAL A 436 5.61 5.06 -14.32
C VAL A 436 6.18 6.37 -13.81
N LEU A 437 6.46 7.31 -14.72
CA LEU A 437 7.21 8.54 -14.48
C LEU A 437 6.46 9.73 -15.08
N ALA A 438 6.25 10.76 -14.27
CA ALA A 438 5.77 12.08 -14.68
C ALA A 438 6.68 13.17 -14.05
N HIS A 439 6.77 14.34 -14.68
CA HIS A 439 7.61 15.43 -14.19
C HIS A 439 6.85 16.31 -13.18
N ASN A 440 7.35 16.42 -11.95
CA ASN A 440 6.60 16.98 -10.81
C ASN A 440 5.27 16.21 -10.54
N GLY A 441 5.14 14.97 -11.04
CA GLY A 441 3.93 14.17 -10.87
C GLY A 441 3.56 13.91 -9.42
N GLY A 442 4.50 13.99 -8.48
CA GLY A 442 4.23 13.90 -7.05
C GLY A 442 3.46 15.11 -6.50
N GLY A 443 3.61 16.27 -7.14
CA GLY A 443 2.81 17.47 -6.88
C GLY A 443 1.48 17.50 -7.62
N PHE A 444 1.37 16.82 -8.78
CA PHE A 444 0.23 16.96 -9.68
C PHE A 444 -0.29 15.61 -10.21
N ASP A 445 0.31 15.02 -11.24
CA ASP A 445 -0.24 13.90 -12.01
C ASP A 445 -0.63 12.67 -11.19
N HIS A 446 0.24 12.28 -10.24
CA HIS A 446 0.02 11.10 -9.40
C HIS A 446 -1.14 11.30 -8.42
N GLN A 447 -1.61 12.53 -8.17
CA GLN A 447 -2.78 12.79 -7.34
C GLN A 447 -4.06 12.29 -8.04
N PHE A 448 -4.20 12.51 -9.35
CA PHE A 448 -5.31 11.96 -10.14
C PHE A 448 -5.26 10.42 -10.19
N ILE A 449 -4.06 9.86 -10.37
CA ILE A 449 -3.84 8.41 -10.34
C ILE A 449 -4.19 7.81 -8.97
N LEU A 450 -3.75 8.43 -7.88
CA LEU A 450 -4.06 8.00 -6.51
C LEU A 450 -5.57 8.06 -6.26
N ASN A 451 -6.24 9.16 -6.63
CA ASN A 451 -7.68 9.29 -6.51
C ASN A 451 -8.44 8.19 -7.26
N TYR A 452 -8.02 7.87 -8.50
CA TYR A 452 -8.61 6.77 -9.26
C TYR A 452 -8.40 5.41 -8.56
N ILE A 453 -7.18 5.13 -8.07
CA ILE A 453 -6.89 3.88 -7.34
C ILE A 453 -7.80 3.76 -6.11
N LEU A 454 -7.94 4.83 -5.30
CA LEU A 454 -8.71 4.83 -4.06
C LEU A 454 -10.23 4.80 -4.26
N THR A 455 -10.75 5.36 -5.35
CA THR A 455 -12.21 5.48 -5.58
C THR A 455 -12.78 4.46 -6.56
N GLN A 456 -11.96 3.93 -7.49
CA GLN A 456 -12.42 3.02 -8.56
C GLN A 456 -11.85 1.60 -8.45
N THR A 457 -11.02 1.29 -7.45
CA THR A 457 -10.39 -0.03 -7.31
C THR A 457 -10.26 -0.49 -5.85
N ASP A 458 -10.28 -1.81 -5.63
CA ASP A 458 -10.04 -2.42 -4.30
C ASP A 458 -8.54 -2.50 -3.95
N LEU A 459 -7.68 -1.74 -4.64
CA LEU A 459 -6.23 -1.84 -4.53
C LEU A 459 -5.72 -0.85 -3.48
N THR A 460 -4.89 -1.35 -2.55
CA THR A 460 -4.26 -0.56 -1.50
C THR A 460 -2.81 -0.22 -1.87
N PRO A 461 -2.50 1.02 -2.31
CA PRO A 461 -1.13 1.41 -2.62
C PRO A 461 -0.29 1.62 -1.36
N GLU A 462 1.00 1.26 -1.41
CA GLU A 462 1.99 1.73 -0.43
C GLU A 462 2.45 3.14 -0.85
N LEU A 463 2.46 4.13 0.05
CA LEU A 463 2.77 5.53 -0.28
C LEU A 463 3.99 6.04 0.51
N ILE A 464 4.84 6.84 -0.13
CA ILE A 464 5.88 7.65 0.52
C ILE A 464 5.62 9.12 0.14
N MET A 465 5.44 9.97 1.15
CA MET A 465 5.03 11.36 0.99
C MET A 465 6.01 12.33 1.65
N ARG A 466 6.04 13.58 1.17
CA ARG A 466 6.73 14.70 1.80
C ARG A 466 5.73 15.87 1.88
N GLY A 467 5.09 16.03 3.03
CA GLY A 467 3.89 16.87 3.13
C GLY A 467 2.78 16.29 2.25
N THR A 468 2.17 17.13 1.41
CA THR A 468 1.14 16.73 0.44
C THR A 468 1.69 16.06 -0.83
N LYS A 469 3.00 16.19 -1.12
CA LYS A 469 3.60 15.64 -2.35
C LYS A 469 3.86 14.13 -2.24
N LEU A 470 3.44 13.38 -3.26
CA LEU A 470 3.70 11.95 -3.42
C LEU A 470 5.13 11.74 -3.96
N VAL A 471 6.08 11.43 -3.08
CA VAL A 471 7.47 11.14 -3.49
C VAL A 471 7.54 9.85 -4.31
N SER A 472 6.79 8.82 -3.88
CA SER A 472 6.57 7.60 -4.66
C SER A 472 5.33 6.85 -4.20
N MET A 473 4.71 6.11 -5.12
CA MET A 473 3.53 5.28 -4.87
C MET A 473 3.75 3.89 -5.49
N PHE A 474 3.49 2.83 -4.73
CA PHE A 474 3.76 1.44 -5.12
C PHE A 474 2.47 0.61 -5.14
N LEU A 475 2.30 -0.18 -6.19
CA LEU A 475 1.18 -1.09 -6.39
C LEU A 475 1.73 -2.47 -6.79
N ASN A 476 2.21 -3.21 -5.79
CA ASN A 476 3.00 -4.45 -5.94
C ASN A 476 4.24 -4.28 -6.84
N ASN A 477 4.11 -4.61 -8.12
CA ASN A 477 5.17 -4.52 -9.14
C ASN A 477 5.12 -3.24 -9.99
N VAL A 478 4.11 -2.40 -9.81
CA VAL A 478 4.03 -1.07 -10.41
C VAL A 478 4.58 -0.02 -9.45
N ARG A 479 5.37 0.92 -9.95
CA ARG A 479 5.93 2.04 -9.17
C ARG A 479 5.70 3.35 -9.91
N PHE A 480 5.05 4.30 -9.26
CA PHE A 480 4.86 5.66 -9.71
C PHE A 480 5.92 6.54 -9.04
N LEU A 481 6.73 7.21 -9.86
CA LEU A 481 7.92 7.96 -9.44
C LEU A 481 7.86 9.37 -10.02
N ASP A 482 8.08 10.39 -9.19
CA ASP A 482 8.20 11.76 -9.66
C ASP A 482 9.63 12.03 -10.15
N SER A 483 9.78 12.41 -11.42
CA SER A 483 11.09 12.63 -12.04
C SER A 483 11.85 13.82 -11.44
N LEU A 484 11.17 14.78 -10.80
CA LEU A 484 11.77 15.95 -10.15
C LEU A 484 12.67 15.57 -8.95
N ASN A 485 12.47 14.38 -8.35
CA ASN A 485 13.36 13.85 -7.32
C ASN A 485 14.74 13.41 -7.86
N TYR A 486 14.88 13.27 -9.17
CA TYR A 486 16.09 12.81 -9.86
C TYR A 486 16.67 13.91 -10.76
N PHE A 487 15.81 14.65 -11.45
CA PHE A 487 16.13 15.86 -12.19
C PHE A 487 15.61 17.08 -11.42
N SER A 488 16.42 17.68 -10.56
CA SER A 488 16.05 18.82 -9.70
C SER A 488 15.95 20.17 -10.44
N MET A 489 15.41 20.15 -11.66
CA MET A 489 15.24 21.30 -12.56
C MET A 489 13.97 21.14 -13.40
N ALA A 490 13.49 22.23 -14.00
CA ALA A 490 12.32 22.21 -14.87
C ALA A 490 12.58 21.44 -16.19
N LEU A 491 11.54 20.82 -16.73
CA LEU A 491 11.57 20.03 -17.97
C LEU A 491 12.22 20.75 -19.15
N SER A 492 11.88 22.03 -19.35
CA SER A 492 12.45 22.90 -20.40
C SER A 492 13.97 23.13 -20.32
N LYS A 493 14.62 22.70 -19.23
CA LYS A 493 16.09 22.75 -19.10
C LYS A 493 16.77 21.44 -19.48
N LEU A 494 16.05 20.32 -19.49
CA LEU A 494 16.62 19.01 -19.80
C LEU A 494 17.20 18.93 -21.23
N PRO A 495 16.56 19.49 -22.28
CA PRO A 495 17.12 19.45 -23.63
C PRO A 495 18.52 20.07 -23.73
N LYS A 496 18.76 21.16 -23.00
CA LYS A 496 20.08 21.83 -22.94
C LYS A 496 21.10 21.10 -22.06
N VAL A 497 20.66 20.25 -21.14
CA VAL A 497 21.56 19.50 -20.23
C VAL A 497 21.99 18.15 -20.84
N PHE A 498 21.15 17.58 -21.70
CA PHE A 498 21.39 16.28 -22.36
C PHE A 498 21.61 16.40 -23.88
N ASP A 499 21.84 17.62 -24.39
CA ASP A 499 21.99 17.96 -25.82
C ASP A 499 20.91 17.33 -26.73
N LEU A 500 19.66 17.31 -26.25
CA LEU A 500 18.52 16.73 -26.95
C LEU A 500 17.90 17.72 -27.93
N THR A 501 17.36 17.19 -29.03
CA THR A 501 16.55 17.97 -29.96
C THR A 501 15.11 18.02 -29.48
N GLU A 502 14.68 19.18 -28.98
CA GLU A 502 13.31 19.47 -28.58
C GLU A 502 12.35 19.38 -29.79
N LEU A 503 11.30 18.56 -29.69
CA LEU A 503 10.33 18.37 -30.79
C LEU A 503 9.53 19.65 -31.08
N LYS A 504 9.18 20.40 -30.03
CA LYS A 504 8.41 21.63 -30.13
C LYS A 504 8.89 22.67 -29.12
N LYS A 505 9.41 23.78 -29.66
CA LYS A 505 9.90 24.92 -28.88
C LYS A 505 8.87 26.04 -28.83
N GLY A 506 8.38 26.37 -27.65
CA GLY A 506 7.42 27.46 -27.45
C GLY A 506 6.72 27.41 -26.10
N TYR A 507 5.58 28.07 -26.00
CA TYR A 507 4.72 28.10 -24.82
C TYR A 507 3.32 27.63 -25.20
N PHE A 508 2.58 27.05 -24.25
CA PHE A 508 1.20 26.61 -24.44
C PHE A 508 0.23 27.46 -23.58
N PRO A 509 -0.92 27.89 -24.11
CA PRO A 509 -1.88 28.69 -23.36
C PRO A 509 -2.78 27.79 -22.50
N HIS A 510 -2.30 27.35 -21.34
CA HIS A 510 -3.03 26.43 -20.45
C HIS A 510 -4.42 26.95 -20.05
N LEU A 511 -4.61 28.27 -19.86
CA LEU A 511 -5.92 28.85 -19.53
C LEU A 511 -6.87 28.94 -20.74
N PHE A 512 -6.38 28.69 -21.95
CA PHE A 512 -7.23 28.54 -23.15
C PHE A 512 -7.82 27.14 -23.28
N ASN A 513 -7.34 26.15 -22.51
CA ASN A 513 -7.84 24.78 -22.47
C ASN A 513 -9.21 24.70 -21.79
N THR A 514 -10.24 24.98 -22.58
CA THR A 514 -11.66 24.97 -22.20
C THR A 514 -12.46 24.11 -23.18
N SER A 515 -13.62 23.61 -22.76
CA SER A 515 -14.54 22.83 -23.59
C SER A 515 -14.93 23.57 -24.89
N GLY A 516 -15.12 24.89 -24.83
CA GLY A 516 -15.47 25.73 -25.98
C GLY A 516 -14.33 25.89 -27.01
N ASN A 517 -13.07 25.83 -26.57
CA ASN A 517 -11.90 26.09 -27.43
C ASN A 517 -11.29 24.84 -28.06
N GLN A 518 -11.76 23.62 -27.76
CA GLN A 518 -11.16 22.36 -28.21
C GLN A 518 -11.06 22.22 -29.76
N ASN A 519 -11.88 22.94 -30.51
CA ASN A 519 -11.87 22.98 -31.98
C ASN A 519 -11.50 24.38 -32.53
N TYR A 520 -10.85 25.22 -31.73
CA TYR A 520 -10.45 26.57 -32.14
C TYR A 520 -9.35 26.54 -33.21
N ILE A 521 -9.61 27.22 -34.33
CA ILE A 521 -8.62 27.52 -35.37
C ILE A 521 -8.76 29.01 -35.69
N GLY A 522 -7.73 29.81 -35.43
CA GLY A 522 -7.82 31.27 -35.57
C GLY A 522 -6.51 32.00 -35.26
N PRO A 523 -6.56 33.30 -34.97
CA PRO A 523 -5.41 34.07 -34.48
C PRO A 523 -4.80 33.49 -33.19
N MET A 524 -3.59 33.92 -32.85
CA MET A 524 -2.96 33.55 -31.57
C MET A 524 -3.84 33.94 -30.37
N PRO A 525 -4.06 33.05 -29.37
CA PRO A 525 -4.80 33.36 -28.15
C PRO A 525 -4.25 34.59 -27.40
N PRO A 526 -5.10 35.28 -26.61
CA PRO A 526 -4.68 36.41 -25.78
C PRO A 526 -3.54 36.02 -24.83
N ILE A 527 -2.62 36.96 -24.55
CA ILE A 527 -1.41 36.69 -23.77
C ILE A 527 -1.73 36.22 -22.35
N GLU A 528 -2.83 36.70 -21.78
CA GLU A 528 -3.38 36.32 -20.49
C GLU A 528 -3.65 34.81 -20.41
N ALA A 529 -3.96 34.16 -21.54
CA ALA A 529 -4.23 32.72 -21.58
C ALA A 529 -2.97 31.85 -21.40
N PHE A 530 -1.78 32.45 -21.48
CA PHE A 530 -0.47 31.83 -21.21
C PHE A 530 0.01 32.04 -19.75
N ASP A 531 -0.82 32.66 -18.90
CA ASP A 531 -0.54 32.89 -17.47
C ASP A 531 0.85 33.52 -17.18
N PRO A 532 1.16 34.69 -17.77
CA PRO A 532 2.48 35.31 -17.69
C PRO A 532 2.89 35.73 -16.28
N ASP A 533 1.94 35.88 -15.35
CA ASP A 533 2.18 36.39 -14.00
C ASP A 533 2.63 35.30 -13.02
N ASN A 534 2.41 34.02 -13.35
CA ASN A 534 3.00 32.87 -12.64
C ASN A 534 4.41 32.49 -13.14
N LEU A 535 4.93 33.15 -14.18
CA LEU A 535 6.28 32.95 -14.69
C LEU A 535 7.32 33.85 -14.01
N LYS A 536 8.57 33.39 -13.97
CA LYS A 536 9.70 34.22 -13.51
C LYS A 536 10.00 35.30 -14.55
N PHE A 537 10.48 36.46 -14.10
CA PHE A 537 10.79 37.63 -14.93
C PHE A 537 11.45 37.29 -16.30
N ASN A 538 12.56 36.53 -16.31
CA ASN A 538 13.24 36.17 -17.57
C ASN A 538 12.40 35.25 -18.48
N GLU A 539 11.60 34.35 -17.91
CA GLU A 539 10.72 33.42 -18.65
C GLU A 539 9.48 34.15 -19.18
N ARG A 540 8.98 35.14 -18.43
CA ARG A 540 7.88 36.06 -18.80
C ARG A 540 8.26 36.98 -19.97
N GLU A 541 9.44 37.62 -19.92
CA GLU A 541 9.91 38.46 -21.03
C GLU A 541 10.14 37.64 -22.31
N ALA A 542 10.63 36.40 -22.18
CA ALA A 542 10.77 35.48 -23.32
C ALA A 542 9.42 35.05 -23.90
N LEU A 543 8.40 34.78 -23.07
CA LEU A 543 7.03 34.53 -23.50
C LEU A 543 6.45 35.73 -24.26
N LEU A 544 6.59 36.94 -23.72
CA LEU A 544 6.06 38.17 -24.33
C LEU A 544 6.68 38.43 -25.72
N ALA A 545 8.01 38.29 -25.84
CA ALA A 545 8.70 38.45 -27.11
C ALA A 545 8.29 37.38 -28.14
N TRP A 546 8.15 36.12 -27.70
CA TRP A 546 7.70 35.01 -28.56
C TRP A 546 6.26 35.20 -29.04
N HIS A 547 5.34 35.59 -28.15
CA HIS A 547 3.93 35.84 -28.46
C HIS A 547 3.77 37.01 -29.44
N ALA A 548 4.41 38.15 -29.17
CA ALA A 548 4.39 39.31 -30.06
C ALA A 548 4.94 38.99 -31.46
N GLY A 549 6.00 38.17 -31.54
CA GLY A 549 6.52 37.64 -32.79
C GLY A 549 5.48 36.82 -33.56
N LYS A 550 4.81 35.87 -32.90
CA LYS A 550 3.78 35.02 -33.52
C LYS A 550 2.53 35.78 -33.96
N VAL A 551 2.12 36.80 -33.21
CA VAL A 551 1.04 37.72 -33.62
C VAL A 551 1.47 38.50 -34.87
N THR A 552 2.69 39.02 -34.91
CA THR A 552 3.23 39.77 -36.08
C THR A 552 3.36 38.89 -37.33
N GLU A 553 3.68 37.60 -37.15
CA GLU A 553 3.72 36.59 -38.23
C GLU A 553 2.32 36.21 -38.77
N ASN A 554 1.22 36.70 -38.17
CA ASN A 554 -0.15 36.24 -38.42
C ASN A 554 -0.29 34.71 -38.29
N TYR A 555 0.35 34.12 -37.27
CA TYR A 555 0.32 32.68 -37.04
C TYR A 555 -1.11 32.18 -36.79
N VAL A 556 -1.56 31.22 -37.61
CA VAL A 556 -2.84 30.54 -37.42
C VAL A 556 -2.67 29.44 -36.37
N PHE A 557 -3.26 29.66 -35.21
CA PHE A 557 -3.23 28.77 -34.07
C PHE A 557 -4.38 27.76 -34.16
N ASP A 558 -4.04 26.47 -34.35
CA ASP A 558 -4.94 25.32 -34.24
C ASP A 558 -4.79 24.73 -32.85
N PHE A 559 -5.78 24.97 -31.97
CA PHE A 559 -5.68 24.56 -30.57
C PHE A 559 -5.45 23.05 -30.43
N ARG A 560 -6.18 22.23 -31.18
CA ARG A 560 -6.12 20.77 -31.03
C ARG A 560 -4.75 20.21 -31.44
N LYS A 561 -4.19 20.71 -32.54
CA LYS A 561 -2.84 20.37 -32.96
C LYS A 561 -1.81 20.86 -31.95
N GLU A 562 -1.91 22.13 -31.55
CA GLU A 562 -0.93 22.75 -30.66
C GLU A 562 -0.90 22.09 -29.28
N PHE A 563 -2.06 21.70 -28.76
CA PHE A 563 -2.28 20.97 -27.49
C PHE A 563 -1.64 19.58 -27.50
N ILE A 564 -1.90 18.78 -28.54
CA ILE A 564 -1.34 17.44 -28.68
C ILE A 564 0.18 17.53 -28.90
N ASP A 565 0.65 18.38 -29.81
CA ASP A 565 2.08 18.51 -30.12
C ASP A 565 2.91 19.01 -28.91
N TYR A 566 2.31 19.82 -28.02
CA TYR A 566 2.95 20.30 -26.79
C TYR A 566 3.17 19.16 -25.78
N CYS A 567 2.10 18.45 -25.40
CA CYS A 567 2.18 17.34 -24.45
C CYS A 567 3.03 16.16 -25.00
N ILE A 568 3.05 15.95 -26.33
CA ILE A 568 4.00 15.02 -26.96
C ILE A 568 5.46 15.46 -26.71
N SER A 569 5.78 16.73 -26.91
CA SER A 569 7.13 17.25 -26.71
C SER A 569 7.59 17.09 -25.26
N ASP A 570 6.74 17.41 -24.28
CA ASP A 570 7.09 17.31 -22.86
C ASP A 570 7.34 15.85 -22.43
N VAL A 571 6.48 14.92 -22.85
CA VAL A 571 6.67 13.47 -22.60
C VAL A 571 7.92 12.94 -23.31
N ASP A 572 8.20 13.38 -24.54
CA ASP A 572 9.36 12.93 -25.31
C ASP A 572 10.68 13.47 -24.73
N ILE A 573 10.73 14.74 -24.31
CA ILE A 573 11.87 15.31 -23.56
C ILE A 573 12.15 14.45 -22.33
N LEU A 574 11.13 14.11 -21.54
CA LEU A 574 11.29 13.27 -20.35
C LEU A 574 11.76 11.85 -20.70
N ALA A 575 11.20 11.26 -21.77
CA ALA A 575 11.53 9.92 -22.24
C ALA A 575 12.90 9.81 -22.93
N GLN A 576 13.46 10.91 -23.45
CA GLN A 576 14.83 10.99 -23.99
C GLN A 576 15.86 11.36 -22.92
N SER A 577 15.49 12.16 -21.90
CA SER A 577 16.38 12.55 -20.78
C SER A 577 16.64 11.40 -19.80
N TYR A 578 15.88 10.32 -19.88
CA TYR A 578 16.02 9.15 -18.99
C TYR A 578 17.06 8.13 -19.49
N PRO A 579 17.14 7.76 -20.79
CA PRO A 579 18.13 6.81 -21.32
C PRO A 579 19.43 7.45 -21.82
N SER A 580 19.49 8.79 -21.93
CA SER A 580 20.60 9.52 -22.56
C SER A 580 21.98 9.10 -22.05
N ASN A 581 22.88 8.79 -22.99
CA ASN A 581 24.07 7.97 -22.78
C ASN A 581 25.21 8.60 -21.93
N ASP A 582 25.12 9.88 -21.57
CA ASP A 582 26.17 10.51 -20.78
C ASP A 582 26.13 10.06 -19.32
N LEU A 583 27.32 9.65 -18.83
CA LEU A 583 27.56 8.95 -17.56
C LEU A 583 27.17 7.45 -17.56
N ASN A 584 27.73 6.66 -18.49
CA ASN A 584 27.87 5.20 -18.38
C ASN A 584 26.56 4.40 -18.15
N GLY A 585 25.41 4.91 -18.61
CA GLY A 585 24.09 4.32 -18.33
C GLY A 585 23.68 4.33 -16.84
N GLN A 586 24.34 5.16 -16.01
CA GLN A 586 24.17 5.14 -14.56
C GLN A 586 22.90 5.83 -14.07
N LEU A 587 22.24 6.67 -14.87
CA LEU A 587 21.00 7.36 -14.46
C LEU A 587 19.80 6.40 -14.25
N PRO A 588 19.35 5.60 -15.24
CA PRO A 588 18.31 4.59 -15.02
C PRO A 588 18.64 3.66 -13.86
N ILE A 589 19.91 3.24 -13.80
CA ILE A 589 20.48 2.39 -12.77
C ILE A 589 20.33 3.01 -11.37
N ASN A 590 20.71 4.28 -11.19
CA ASN A 590 20.63 4.97 -9.92
C ASN A 590 19.17 5.24 -9.51
N ILE A 591 18.29 5.56 -10.46
CA ILE A 591 16.86 5.75 -10.20
C ILE A 591 16.23 4.43 -9.75
N LEU A 592 16.55 3.30 -10.38
CA LEU A 592 16.16 1.95 -9.95
C LEU A 592 16.68 1.59 -8.54
N LYS A 593 17.89 2.04 -8.18
CA LYS A 593 18.47 1.85 -6.83
C LYS A 593 17.72 2.65 -5.78
N HIS A 594 17.57 3.95 -6.00
CA HIS A 594 16.92 4.87 -5.05
C HIS A 594 15.41 4.63 -4.90
N SER A 595 14.73 4.22 -5.97
CA SER A 595 13.31 3.82 -5.91
C SER A 595 13.09 2.44 -5.28
N GLY A 596 14.15 1.73 -4.89
CA GLY A 596 14.07 0.41 -4.24
C GLY A 596 13.55 -0.71 -5.15
N VAL A 597 13.67 -0.57 -6.48
CA VAL A 597 13.34 -1.66 -7.45
C VAL A 597 14.25 -2.86 -7.25
N LEU A 598 15.48 -2.59 -6.78
CA LEU A 598 16.59 -3.53 -6.74
C LEU A 598 16.88 -4.11 -5.36
N VAL A 599 16.12 -3.69 -4.35
CA VAL A 599 16.06 -4.43 -3.09
C VAL A 599 15.16 -5.63 -3.34
N ASP A 600 15.75 -6.79 -3.65
CA ASP A 600 15.03 -8.06 -3.58
C ASP A 600 14.41 -8.16 -2.18
N ARG A 601 13.07 -8.10 -2.10
CA ARG A 601 12.31 -8.18 -0.84
C ARG A 601 12.60 -9.50 -0.09
N ASP A 602 13.21 -10.49 -0.74
CA ASP A 602 13.77 -11.71 -0.14
C ASP A 602 14.90 -11.45 0.89
N THR A 603 15.50 -10.26 0.95
CA THR A 603 16.51 -9.90 1.99
C THR A 603 15.93 -9.13 3.19
N SER A 604 14.62 -8.81 3.19
CA SER A 604 13.98 -7.92 4.17
C SER A 604 13.85 -8.45 5.61
N HIS A 605 14.39 -9.63 5.92
CA HIS A 605 14.30 -10.25 7.26
C HIS A 605 15.56 -10.11 8.14
N ASN A 606 16.59 -9.35 7.74
CA ASN A 606 17.81 -9.22 8.56
C ASN A 606 18.50 -7.83 8.63
N HIS A 607 17.87 -6.75 8.11
CA HIS A 607 18.34 -5.38 8.32
C HIS A 607 17.78 -4.77 9.62
N LYS A 608 18.25 -5.28 10.77
CA LYS A 608 18.34 -4.46 11.98
C LYS A 608 19.62 -3.63 11.90
N GLY A 609 19.48 -2.31 11.97
CA GLY A 609 20.60 -1.36 12.12
C GLY A 609 21.18 -0.82 10.82
N VAL A 610 20.62 0.29 10.35
CA VAL A 610 21.41 1.37 9.73
C VAL A 610 21.04 2.65 10.48
N CYS A 611 21.89 3.05 11.42
CA CYS A 611 21.76 4.36 12.06
C CYS A 611 22.26 5.43 11.08
N ILE A 612 21.35 5.97 10.27
CA ILE A 612 21.50 7.35 9.81
C ILE A 612 21.26 8.21 11.06
N LYS A 613 22.19 9.12 11.38
CA LYS A 613 22.11 9.97 12.57
C LYS A 613 20.74 10.68 12.60
N ARG A 614 19.96 10.43 13.67
CA ARG A 614 18.82 11.27 14.03
C ARG A 614 19.36 12.68 14.23
N TYR A 615 19.02 13.59 13.33
CA TYR A 615 18.71 14.95 13.75
C TYR A 615 17.31 14.88 14.39
N ASP A 616 17.14 15.60 15.49
CA ASP A 616 15.93 15.50 16.33
C ASP A 616 14.69 16.06 15.63
N CYS A 617 14.00 15.19 14.89
CA CYS A 617 12.57 15.34 14.62
C CYS A 617 11.80 14.51 15.65
N LEU A 618 10.93 15.18 16.42
CA LEU A 618 10.08 14.52 17.41
C LEU A 618 9.30 13.35 16.79
N GLU A 619 9.28 12.23 17.52
CA GLU A 619 8.51 11.05 17.16
C GLU A 619 7.00 11.35 17.26
N LEU A 620 6.36 11.62 16.12
CA LEU A 620 4.90 11.57 16.00
C LEU A 620 4.50 10.20 15.44
N HIS A 621 3.73 9.46 16.24
CA HIS A 621 3.30 8.10 15.91
C HIS A 621 2.35 8.04 14.71
N VAL A 622 2.63 7.07 13.84
CA VAL A 622 1.66 6.19 13.14
C VAL A 622 0.39 6.83 12.56
N GLY A 623 0.38 6.96 11.23
CA GLY A 623 -0.79 6.58 10.42
C GLY A 623 -2.10 7.34 10.68
N GLN A 624 -2.12 8.64 10.41
CA GLN A 624 -3.36 9.39 10.24
C GLN A 624 -3.39 10.11 8.89
N CYS A 625 -4.29 9.70 7.99
CA CYS A 625 -4.83 10.63 7.00
C CYS A 625 -5.76 11.58 7.76
N ILE A 626 -5.26 12.76 8.09
CA ILE A 626 -6.03 13.82 8.74
C ILE A 626 -6.92 14.47 7.67
N LEU A 627 -8.11 13.91 7.49
CA LEU A 627 -9.18 14.52 6.71
C LEU A 627 -9.96 15.48 7.62
N ILE A 628 -9.56 16.75 7.69
CA ILE A 628 -10.29 17.78 8.43
C ILE A 628 -11.52 18.19 7.62
N LEU A 629 -12.66 17.54 7.88
CA LEU A 629 -13.95 18.01 7.39
C LEU A 629 -14.45 19.12 8.31
N TYR A 630 -14.41 20.36 7.80
CA TYR A 630 -15.15 21.48 8.38
C TYR A 630 -16.63 21.30 8.00
N LEU A 631 -17.51 21.19 9.00
CA LEU A 631 -18.96 21.13 8.80
C LEU A 631 -19.63 22.36 9.40
N THR A 632 -20.82 22.66 8.87
CA THR A 632 -21.50 23.97 8.96
C THR A 632 -21.81 24.42 10.37
#